data_AF-A0A2K9LJD4-F1
#
_entry.id   AF-A0A2K9LJD4-F1
#
_cell.length_a   1.000
_cell.length_b   1.000
_cell.length_c   1.000
_cell.angle_alpha   90.00
_cell.angle_beta   90.00
_cell.angle_gamma   90.00
#
_symmetry.space_group_name_H-M   'P 1'
#
loop_
_entity.id
_entity.type
_entity.pdbx_description
1 polymer ?
#
loop_
_entity_poly.entity_id
_entity_poly.type
_entity_poly.pdbx_seq_one_letter_code
_entity_poly.pdbx_strand_id
1 'polypeptide(L)'
;MRLYIIVATSPLILGQISGFGMRVSKLFNLVGSNVVATRSKLYLNGAELEAMYPISILFDGYALNITTVGYADRLEACLAINGDLNGAKEQTLAIHDTGEPI
;
A
#
# COMPACT_ATOMS: atom_id res chain seq x y z
N MET A 1 -13.49 19.39 0.42
CA MET A 1 -12.51 18.28 0.45
C MET A 1 -13.14 16.90 0.24
N ARG A 2 -14.23 16.52 0.92
CA ARG A 2 -14.86 15.18 0.81
C ARG A 2 -15.36 14.81 -0.60
N LEU A 3 -16.02 15.73 -1.31
CA LEU A 3 -16.55 15.47 -2.65
C LEU A 3 -15.45 15.25 -3.70
N TYR A 4 -14.33 15.97 -3.57
CA TYR A 4 -13.20 15.89 -4.49
C TYR A 4 -12.57 14.50 -4.50
N ILE A 5 -12.33 13.92 -3.32
CA ILE A 5 -11.76 12.57 -3.18
C ILE A 5 -12.70 11.55 -3.81
N ILE A 6 -14.02 11.66 -3.58
CA ILE A 6 -14.99 10.74 -4.15
C ILE A 6 -14.99 10.81 -5.67
N VAL A 7 -15.01 12.01 -6.24
CA VAL A 7 -15.04 12.17 -7.71
C VAL A 7 -13.74 11.69 -8.33
N ALA A 8 -12.59 12.04 -7.77
CA ALA A 8 -11.28 11.64 -8.28
C ALA A 8 -11.06 10.12 -8.26
N THR A 9 -11.52 9.43 -7.21
CA THR A 9 -11.33 7.98 -7.06
C THR A 9 -12.48 7.15 -7.66
N SER A 10 -13.62 7.77 -7.99
CA SER A 10 -14.80 7.05 -8.49
C SER A 10 -14.58 6.20 -9.74
N PRO A 11 -13.80 6.62 -10.76
CA PRO A 11 -13.57 5.77 -11.93
C PRO A 11 -12.81 4.50 -11.57
N LEU A 12 -11.85 4.60 -10.64
CA LEU A 12 -11.09 3.46 -10.14
C LEU A 12 -12.03 2.49 -9.41
N ILE A 13 -12.81 2.97 -8.44
CA ILE A 13 -13.74 2.14 -7.66
C ILE A 13 -14.77 1.45 -8.57
N LEU A 14 -15.36 2.18 -9.52
CA LEU A 14 -16.31 1.62 -10.49
C LEU A 14 -15.65 0.57 -11.40
N GLY A 15 -14.39 0.78 -11.81
CA GLY A 15 -13.61 -0.19 -12.58
C GLY A 15 -13.32 -1.49 -11.81
N GLN A 16 -13.16 -1.41 -10.49
CA GLN A 16 -12.98 -2.56 -9.60
C GLN A 16 -14.28 -3.36 -9.44
N ILE A 17 -15.40 -2.68 -9.16
CA ILE A 17 -16.70 -3.35 -8.96
C ILE A 17 -17.20 -4.00 -10.26
N SER A 18 -17.00 -3.36 -11.41
CA SER A 18 -17.44 -3.86 -12.71
C SER A 18 -16.58 -4.99 -13.28
N GLY A 19 -15.41 -5.28 -12.68
CA GLY A 19 -14.42 -6.23 -13.22
C GLY A 19 -13.78 -5.78 -14.54
N PHE A 20 -14.07 -4.56 -15.01
CA PHE A 20 -13.54 -4.01 -16.25
C PHE A 20 -12.02 -3.82 -16.16
N GLY A 21 -11.49 -3.55 -14.96
CA GLY A 21 -10.05 -3.42 -14.70
C GLY A 21 -9.19 -4.65 -15.05
N MET A 22 -9.79 -5.84 -15.18
CA MET A 22 -9.10 -7.05 -15.64
C MET A 22 -9.07 -7.21 -17.17
N ARG A 23 -9.91 -6.47 -17.90
CA ARG A 23 -10.13 -6.63 -19.35
C ARG A 23 -9.47 -5.55 -20.21
N VAL A 24 -8.97 -4.47 -19.60
CA VAL A 24 -8.26 -3.39 -20.30
C VAL A 24 -6.75 -3.56 -20.16
N SER A 25 -6.00 -3.04 -21.13
CA SER A 25 -4.53 -3.00 -21.04
C SER A 25 -4.10 -2.29 -19.76
N LYS A 26 -3.26 -2.95 -18.96
CA LYS A 26 -2.80 -2.44 -17.67
C LYS A 26 -1.94 -1.19 -17.91
N LEU A 27 -2.40 -0.03 -17.46
CA LEU A 27 -1.63 1.22 -17.54
C LEU A 27 -0.34 1.14 -16.72
N PHE A 28 -0.38 0.40 -15.61
CA PHE A 28 0.76 0.08 -14.75
C PHE A 28 0.47 -1.22 -13.98
N ASN A 29 1.52 -1.98 -13.67
CA ASN A 29 1.45 -3.26 -12.96
C ASN A 29 2.12 -3.20 -11.57
N LEU A 30 2.90 -2.15 -11.30
CA LEU A 30 3.61 -1.88 -10.06
C LEU A 30 3.13 -0.55 -9.48
N VAL A 31 2.88 -0.54 -8.16
CA VAL A 31 2.65 0.67 -7.39
C VAL A 31 3.74 0.80 -6.34
N GLY A 32 4.38 1.97 -6.29
CA GLY A 32 5.37 2.33 -5.28
C GLY A 32 4.85 3.49 -4.44
N SER A 33 4.86 3.33 -3.12
CA SER A 33 4.52 4.38 -2.16
C SER A 33 5.70 4.62 -1.23
N ASN A 34 6.08 5.88 -1.05
CA ASN A 34 7.12 6.30 -0.11
C ASN A 34 6.56 7.39 0.79
N VAL A 35 6.51 7.10 2.09
CA VAL A 35 5.97 8.00 3.11
C VAL A 35 7.07 8.29 4.14
N VAL A 36 7.47 9.55 4.23
CA VAL A 36 8.34 10.03 5.29
C VAL A 36 7.46 10.55 6.41
N ALA A 37 7.32 9.79 7.51
CA ALA A 37 6.41 10.16 8.60
C ALA A 37 7.04 11.21 9.52
N THR A 38 8.10 10.85 10.25
CA THR A 38 8.86 11.76 11.11
C THR A 38 10.16 11.11 11.58
N ARG A 39 11.19 11.92 11.83
CA ARG A 39 12.44 11.46 12.47
C ARG A 39 12.37 11.49 14.00
N SER A 40 11.44 12.25 14.57
CA SER A 40 11.26 12.33 16.02
C SER A 40 10.35 11.22 16.53
N LYS A 41 10.69 10.62 17.68
CA LYS A 41 9.83 9.65 18.37
C LYS A 41 8.48 10.27 18.74
N LEU A 42 7.41 9.53 18.52
CA LEU A 42 6.05 9.92 18.84
C LEU A 42 5.58 9.19 20.10
N TYR A 43 4.73 9.87 20.87
CA TYR A 43 4.14 9.35 22.09
C TYR A 43 2.63 9.57 22.08
N LEU A 44 1.87 8.55 22.47
CA LEU A 44 0.43 8.63 22.70
C LEU A 44 0.15 8.43 24.19
N ASN A 45 -0.31 9.48 24.87
CA ASN A 45 -0.57 9.46 26.33
C ASN A 45 0.61 8.91 27.15
N GLY A 46 1.85 9.22 26.74
CA GLY A 46 3.07 8.75 27.38
C GLY A 46 3.57 7.39 26.91
N ALA A 47 2.81 6.63 26.11
CA ALA A 47 3.29 5.40 25.48
C ALA A 47 4.06 5.74 24.18
N GLU A 48 5.28 5.22 24.04
CA GLU A 48 6.10 5.41 22.83
C GLU A 48 5.53 4.62 21.66
N LEU A 49 5.48 5.24 20.47
CA LEU A 49 5.28 4.50 19.23
C LEU A 49 6.60 3.86 18.83
N GLU A 50 6.68 2.53 18.87
CA GLU A 50 7.92 1.79 18.63
C GLU A 50 8.20 1.58 17.14
N ALA A 51 7.17 1.27 16.35
CA ALA A 51 7.28 0.98 14.93
C ALA A 51 6.01 1.38 14.18
N MET A 52 6.16 1.64 12.87
CA MET A 52 5.04 1.97 11.99
C MET A 52 5.07 1.08 10.75
N TYR A 53 4.30 -0.01 10.78
CA TYR A 53 4.21 -0.96 9.68
C TYR A 53 3.14 -0.55 8.67
N PRO A 54 3.51 -0.27 7.40
CA PRO A 54 2.51 0.03 6.38
C PRO A 54 1.70 -1.21 6.00
N ILE A 55 0.42 -1.02 5.71
CA ILE A 55 -0.44 -2.05 5.11
C ILE A 55 -0.87 -1.56 3.74
N SER A 56 -0.64 -2.39 2.71
CA SER A 56 -1.00 -2.08 1.33
C SER A 56 -2.04 -3.05 0.79
N ILE A 57 -2.88 -2.56 -0.11
CA ILE A 57 -3.97 -3.32 -0.74
C ILE A 57 -3.71 -3.37 -2.25
N LEU A 58 -3.98 -4.52 -2.85
CA LEU A 58 -3.93 -4.68 -4.30
C LEU A 58 -5.31 -4.49 -4.90
N PHE A 59 -5.37 -3.62 -5.89
CA PHE A 59 -6.52 -3.51 -6.79
C PHE A 59 -6.35 -4.47 -7.97
N ASP A 60 -7.47 -4.87 -8.55
CA ASP A 60 -7.50 -5.63 -9.79
C ASP A 60 -6.75 -4.87 -10.88
N GLY A 61 -5.76 -5.56 -11.48
CA GLY A 61 -4.84 -4.98 -12.44
C GLY A 61 -3.42 -4.79 -11.89
N TYR A 62 -3.24 -4.68 -10.57
CA TYR A 62 -1.92 -4.55 -9.95
C TYR A 62 -1.30 -5.94 -9.74
N ALA A 63 -0.07 -6.12 -10.20
CA ALA A 63 0.70 -7.32 -9.94
C ALA A 63 1.48 -7.19 -8.64
N LEU A 64 2.01 -5.99 -8.36
CA LEU A 64 2.85 -5.71 -7.21
C LEU A 64 2.58 -4.33 -6.61
N ASN A 65 2.60 -4.24 -5.29
CA ASN A 65 2.58 -2.99 -4.56
C ASN A 65 3.66 -3.00 -3.47
N ILE A 66 4.49 -1.96 -3.46
CA ILE A 66 5.56 -1.73 -2.49
C ILE A 66 5.26 -0.43 -1.75
N THR A 67 5.08 -0.49 -0.44
CA THR A 67 4.89 0.69 0.40
C THR A 67 6.02 0.77 1.43
N THR A 68 6.64 1.94 1.52
CA THR A 68 7.70 2.22 2.48
C THR A 68 7.29 3.37 3.40
N VAL A 69 7.60 3.22 4.69
CA VAL A 69 7.37 4.22 5.73
C VAL A 69 8.66 4.45 6.51
N GLY A 70 9.10 5.70 6.58
CA GLY A 70 10.22 6.11 7.44
C GLY A 70 9.74 6.71 8.77
N TYR A 71 10.15 6.12 9.89
CA TYR A 71 9.82 6.57 11.25
C TYR A 71 11.00 6.42 12.23
N ALA A 72 11.33 7.47 12.98
CA ALA A 72 12.31 7.46 14.08
C ALA A 72 13.64 6.76 13.72
N ASP A 73 14.21 7.16 12.59
CA ASP A 73 15.42 6.58 11.98
C ASP A 73 15.31 5.09 11.63
N ARG A 74 14.11 4.60 11.34
CA ARG A 74 13.85 3.26 10.79
C ARG A 74 13.08 3.35 9.49
N LEU A 75 13.35 2.42 8.59
CA LEU A 75 12.59 2.20 7.37
C LEU A 75 11.81 0.89 7.47
N GLU A 76 10.51 0.95 7.23
CA GLU A 76 9.60 -0.19 7.22
C GLU A 76 9.06 -0.37 5.81
N ALA A 77 9.07 -1.60 5.30
CA ALA A 77 8.62 -1.94 3.96
C ALA A 77 7.48 -2.96 4.00
N CYS A 78 6.51 -2.78 3.11
CA CYS A 78 5.38 -3.67 2.93
C CYS A 78 5.25 -4.03 1.45
N LEU A 79 5.15 -5.32 1.19
CA LEU A 79 5.05 -5.93 -0.12
C LEU A 79 3.71 -6.65 -0.24
N ALA A 80 2.91 -6.27 -1.23
CA ALA A 80 1.70 -7.00 -1.61
C ALA A 80 1.86 -7.53 -3.04
N ILE A 81 1.70 -8.85 -3.20
CA ILE A 81 1.78 -9.54 -4.51
C ILE A 81 0.43 -10.17 -4.83
N ASN A 82 0.00 -10.05 -6.09
CA ASN A 82 -1.17 -10.74 -6.61
C ASN A 82 -0.70 -12.04 -7.27
N GLY A 83 -1.00 -13.18 -6.65
CA GLY A 83 -0.73 -14.50 -7.20
C GLY A 83 -1.97 -15.07 -7.87
N ASP A 84 -1.87 -15.43 -9.16
CA ASP A 84 -2.87 -16.30 -9.78
C ASP A 84 -2.47 -17.75 -9.53
N LEU A 85 -2.99 -18.33 -8.44
CA LEU A 85 -2.91 -19.76 -8.17
C LEU A 85 -4.22 -20.38 -8.62
N ASN A 86 -4.22 -20.97 -9.81
CA ASN A 86 -5.34 -21.78 -10.33
C ASN A 86 -6.71 -21.07 -10.33
N GLY A 87 -6.76 -19.78 -10.67
CA GLY A 87 -8.02 -19.03 -10.76
C GLY A 87 -8.59 -18.53 -9.42
N ALA A 88 -7.91 -18.79 -8.30
CA ALA A 88 -8.15 -18.12 -7.03
C ALA A 88 -7.20 -16.91 -6.93
N LYS A 89 -7.78 -15.71 -6.77
CA LYS A 89 -6.99 -14.50 -6.48
C LYS A 89 -6.50 -14.58 -5.04
N GLU A 90 -5.25 -14.96 -4.84
CA GLU A 90 -4.59 -14.85 -3.54
C GLU A 90 -3.74 -13.57 -3.50
N GLN A 91 -3.98 -12.75 -2.48
CA GLN A 91 -3.14 -11.60 -2.18
C GLN A 91 -2.24 -11.98 -1.01
N THR A 92 -0.93 -11.98 -1.24
CA THR A 92 0.06 -12.21 -0.18
C THR A 92 0.62 -10.87 0.27
N LEU A 93 0.58 -10.63 1.57
CA LEU A 93 1.16 -9.46 2.22
C LEU A 93 2.38 -9.88 3.04
N ALA A 94 3.52 -9.24 2.79
CA ALA A 94 4.72 -9.38 3.59
C ALA A 94 5.14 -8.01 4.13
N ILE A 95 5.46 -7.96 5.42
CA ILE A 95 5.97 -6.76 6.09
C ILE A 95 7.40 -7.06 6.52
N HIS A 96 8.29 -6.12 6.29
CA HIS A 96 9.70 -6.23 6.60
C HIS A 96 10.20 -4.96 7.28
N ASP A 97 10.67 -5.12 8.52
CA ASP A 97 11.55 -4.13 9.16
C ASP A 97 12.92 -4.25 8.52
N THR A 98 13.32 -3.19 7.83
CA THR A 98 14.61 -3.17 7.15
C THR A 98 15.76 -3.14 8.17
N GLY A 99 15.51 -2.72 9.41
CA GLY A 99 16.54 -2.56 10.46
C GLY A 99 17.59 -1.49 10.15
N GLU A 100 17.48 -0.86 8.98
CA GLU A 100 18.43 0.11 8.45
C GLU A 100 18.05 1.54 8.89
N PRO A 101 19.03 2.33 9.34
CA PRO A 101 18.83 3.75 9.56
C PRO A 101 18.65 4.52 8.25
N ILE A 102 17.70 5.46 8.25
CA ILE A 102 17.36 6.39 7.13
C ILE A 102 18.05 7.74 7.22
#